data_AF-A0A4R6EYR7-F1
#
_entry.id   AF-A0A4R6EYR7-F1
#
_cell.length_a   1.000
_cell.length_b   1.000
_cell.length_c   1.000
_cell.angle_alpha   90.00
_cell.angle_beta   90.00
_cell.angle_gamma   90.00
#
_symmetry.space_group_name_H-M   'P 1'
#
loop_
_entity.id
_entity.type
_entity.pdbx_description
1 polymer ?
#
loop_
_entity_poly.entity_id
_entity_poly.type
_entity_poly.pdbx_seq_one_letter_code
_entity_poly.pdbx_strand_id
1 'polypeptide(L)' 'MKEKKVSAEARALERVVTAAREVQAASLRLEAHYAGDPHKQPTTLGLARFAAAMQELKDAREAFDALLEKTDLTSP' A
#
# COMPACT_ATOMS: atom_id res chain seq x y z
N MET A 1 13.37 -30.71 4.28
CA MET A 1 12.55 -29.70 3.57
C MET A 1 13.35 -28.42 3.48
N LYS A 2 13.76 -27.97 2.29
CA LYS A 2 14.35 -26.63 2.13
C LYS A 2 13.19 -25.66 2.18
N GLU A 3 13.00 -24.98 3.31
CA GLU A 3 12.10 -23.83 3.38
C GLU A 3 12.48 -22.89 2.22
N LYS A 4 11.57 -22.73 1.26
CA LYS A 4 11.73 -21.73 0.20
C LYS A 4 11.68 -20.38 0.91
N LYS A 5 12.84 -19.85 1.31
CA LYS A 5 12.97 -18.45 1.76
C LYS A 5 12.37 -17.60 0.65
N VAL A 6 11.21 -17.01 0.93
CA VAL A 6 10.61 -15.97 0.08
C VAL A 6 11.67 -14.90 -0.10
N SER A 7 12.03 -14.58 -1.35
CA SER A 7 13.09 -13.59 -1.62
C SER A 7 12.67 -12.21 -1.10
N ALA A 8 13.65 -11.33 -0.91
CA ALA A 8 13.40 -9.98 -0.41
C ALA A 8 12.42 -9.22 -1.31
N GLU A 9 12.54 -9.41 -2.62
CA GLU A 9 11.64 -8.84 -3.64
C GLU A 9 10.20 -9.34 -3.47
N ALA A 10 10.01 -10.65 -3.26
CA ALA A 10 8.67 -11.22 -3.10
C ALA A 10 7.98 -10.71 -1.82
N ARG A 11 8.74 -10.51 -0.73
CA ARG A 11 8.20 -9.90 0.51
C ARG A 11 7.88 -8.42 0.33
N ALA A 12 8.73 -7.69 -0.38
CA ALA A 12 8.47 -6.28 -0.68
C ALA A 12 7.24 -6.12 -1.58
N LEU A 13 7.06 -7.01 -2.57
CA LEU A 13 5.87 -7.05 -3.41
C LEU A 13 4.60 -7.37 -2.61
N GLU A 14 4.67 -8.33 -1.67
CA GLU A 14 3.56 -8.63 -0.77
C GLU A 14 3.15 -7.41 0.08
N ARG A 15 4.13 -6.63 0.55
CA ARG A 15 3.88 -5.37 1.26
C ARG A 15 3.17 -4.36 0.35
N VAL A 16 3.60 -4.20 -0.91
CA VAL A 16 2.93 -3.31 -1.88
C VAL A 16 1.47 -3.72 -2.10
N VAL A 17 1.21 -5.02 -2.29
CA VAL A 17 -0.16 -5.53 -2.47
C VAL A 17 -1.01 -5.27 -1.23
N THR A 18 -0.46 -5.47 -0.04
CA THR A 18 -1.16 -5.23 1.23
C THR A 18 -1.51 -3.76 1.40
N ALA A 19 -0.57 -2.85 1.14
CA ALA A 19 -0.80 -1.41 1.22
C ALA A 19 -1.85 -0.94 0.20
N ALA A 20 -1.83 -1.48 -1.02
CA ALA A 20 -2.83 -1.17 -2.04
C ALA A 20 -4.25 -1.59 -1.63
N ARG A 21 -4.39 -2.74 -0.96
CA ARG A 21 -5.67 -3.19 -0.40
C ARG A 21 -6.17 -2.27 0.70
N GLU A 22 -5.29 -1.77 1.57
CA GLU A 22 -5.67 -0.81 2.62
C GLU A 22 -6.12 0.53 2.02
N VAL A 23 -5.46 1.02 0.97
CA VAL A 23 -5.91 2.20 0.22
C VAL A 23 -7.32 1.99 -0.33
N GLN A 24 -7.56 0.88 -1.02
CA GLN A 24 -8.88 0.55 -1.55
C GLN A 24 -9.95 0.49 -0.44
N ALA A 25 -9.65 -0.18 0.67
CA ALA A 25 -10.57 -0.30 1.80
C ALA A 25 -10.84 1.06 2.50
N ALA A 26 -9.88 1.98 2.50
CA ALA A 26 -10.07 3.33 3.00
C ALA A 26 -10.91 4.18 2.02
N SER A 27 -10.70 4.06 0.71
CA SER A 27 -11.52 4.71 -0.33
C SER A 27 -12.98 4.28 -0.25
N LEU A 28 -13.26 2.97 -0.21
CA LEU A 28 -14.62 2.45 -0.11
C LEU A 28 -15.35 2.95 1.14
N ARG A 29 -14.64 3.13 2.26
CA ARG A 29 -15.20 3.71 3.49
C ARG A 29 -15.54 5.19 3.33
N LEU A 30 -14.71 5.96 2.63
CA LEU A 30 -15.01 7.36 2.31
C LEU A 30 -16.21 7.45 1.36
N GLU A 31 -16.25 6.65 0.30
CA GLU A 31 -17.37 6.61 -0.65
C GLU A 31 -18.68 6.25 0.05
N ALA A 32 -18.70 5.22 0.89
CA ALA A 32 -19.88 4.82 1.66
C ALA A 32 -20.37 5.92 2.62
N HIS A 33 -19.46 6.73 3.16
CA HIS A 33 -19.83 7.86 4.03
C HIS A 33 -20.58 8.96 3.26
N TYR A 34 -20.22 9.20 1.99
CA TYR A 34 -20.89 10.17 1.12
C TYR A 34 -22.15 9.62 0.44
N ALA A 35 -22.30 8.30 0.32
CA ALA A 35 -23.45 7.68 -0.35
C ALA A 35 -24.81 7.99 0.31
N GLY A 36 -24.83 8.34 1.60
CA GLY A 36 -26.06 8.70 2.33
C GLY A 36 -26.39 10.20 2.32
N ASP A 37 -25.38 11.07 2.25
CA ASP A 37 -25.52 12.52 2.19
C ASP A 37 -24.24 13.12 1.56
N PRO A 38 -24.32 13.67 0.33
CA PRO A 38 -23.17 14.26 -0.37
C PRO A 38 -22.56 15.46 0.37
N HIS A 39 -23.30 16.10 1.27
CA HIS A 39 -22.84 17.25 2.06
C HIS A 39 -22.28 16.86 3.41
N LYS A 40 -22.30 15.57 3.76
CA LYS A 40 -21.74 15.07 5.00
C LYS A 40 -20.23 15.25 5.00
N GLN A 41 -19.73 16.10 5.90
CA GLN A 41 -18.28 16.27 6.02
C GLN A 41 -17.61 14.92 6.32
N PRO A 42 -16.52 14.57 5.63
CA PRO A 42 -15.75 13.40 5.97
C PRO A 42 -15.20 13.59 7.39
N THR A 43 -15.19 12.52 8.17
CA THR A 43 -14.56 12.61 9.49
C THR A 43 -13.06 12.84 9.27
N THR A 44 -12.46 13.79 9.99
CA THR A 44 -11.01 14.05 9.95
C THR A 44 -10.21 12.75 10.10
N LEU A 45 -10.71 11.83 10.93
CA LEU A 45 -10.16 10.48 11.09
C LEU A 45 -10.18 9.64 9.81
N GLY A 46 -11.26 9.67 9.04
CA GLY A 46 -11.37 8.95 7.76
C GLY A 46 -10.38 9.45 6.72
N LEU A 47 -10.25 10.78 6.60
CA LEU A 47 -9.25 11.39 5.71
C LEU A 47 -7.81 11.07 6.16
N ALA A 48 -7.53 11.17 7.46
CA ALA A 48 -6.22 10.83 8.01
C ALA A 48 -5.85 9.36 7.75
N ARG A 49 -6.82 8.43 7.89
CA ARG A 49 -6.60 7.02 7.58
C ARG A 49 -6.32 6.77 6.11
N PHE A 50 -7.07 7.44 5.22
CA PHE A 50 -6.83 7.34 3.78
C PHE A 50 -5.44 7.87 3.40
N ALA A 51 -5.07 9.04 3.92
CA ALA A 51 -3.75 9.63 3.70
C ALA A 51 -2.61 8.72 4.20
N ALA A 52 -2.77 8.12 5.39
CA ALA A 52 -1.79 7.18 5.93
C ALA A 52 -1.65 5.93 5.06
N ALA A 53 -2.75 5.37 4.54
CA ALA A 53 -2.69 4.22 3.64
C ALA A 53 -2.00 4.56 2.31
N MET A 54 -2.24 5.75 1.76
CA MET A 54 -1.56 6.24 0.55
C MET A 54 -0.05 6.41 0.77
N GLN A 55 0.34 6.93 1.93
CA GLN A 55 1.76 7.06 2.29
C GLN A 55 2.43 5.69 2.41
N GLU A 56 1.80 4.73 3.08
CA GLU A 56 2.35 3.37 3.21
C GLU A 56 2.49 2.68 1.84
N LEU A 57 1.54 2.88 0.93
CA LEU A 57 1.64 2.35 -0.44
C LEU A 57 2.83 2.95 -1.19
N LYS A 58 3.06 4.27 -1.04
CA LYS A 58 4.22 4.94 -1.62
C LYS A 58 5.52 4.36 -1.06
N ASP A 59 5.63 4.27 0.27
CA ASP A 59 6.83 3.78 0.95
C ASP A 59 7.12 2.30 0.59
N ALA A 60 6.08 1.48 0.47
CA ALA A 60 6.21 0.09 0.04
C ALA A 60 6.71 -0.02 -1.40
N ARG A 61 6.21 0.85 -2.30
CA ARG A 61 6.63 0.87 -3.70
C ARG A 61 8.08 1.32 -3.84
N GLU A 62 8.47 2.39 -3.17
CA GLU A 62 9.86 2.89 -3.18
C GLU A 62 10.84 1.83 -2.63
N ALA A 63 10.46 1.13 -1.56
CA ALA A 63 11.27 0.03 -1.02
C ALA A 63 11.41 -1.15 -2.00
N PHE A 64 10.37 -1.46 -2.77
CA PHE A 64 10.41 -2.50 -3.79
C PHE A 64 11.28 -2.07 -4.98
N ASP A 65 11.10 -0.85 -5.49
CA ASP A 65 11.87 -0.32 -6.62
C ASP A 65 13.38 -0.27 -6.25
N ALA A 66 13.73 0.14 -5.03
CA ALA A 66 15.11 0.14 -4.54
C ALA A 66 15.74 -1.27 -4.42
N LEU A 67 14.93 -2.33 -4.30
CA LEU A 67 15.44 -3.71 -4.36
C LEU A 67 15.71 -4.13 -5.80
N LEU A 68 14.83 -3.77 -6.74
CA LEU A 68 15.03 -4.06 -8.16
C LEU A 68 16.29 -3.39 -8.70
N GLU A 69 16.51 -2.12 -8.38
CA GLU A 69 17.72 -1.39 -8.79
C GLU A 69 19.00 -2.08 -8.28
N LYS A 70 19.00 -2.57 -7.03
CA LYS A 70 20.14 -3.29 -6.46
C LYS A 70 20.37 -4.64 -7.14
N THR A 71 19.29 -5.35 -7.47
CA THR A 71 19.38 -6.65 -8.16
C THR A 71 19.90 -6.49 -9.59
N ASP A 72 19.49 -5.43 -10.30
CA ASP A 72 20.01 -5.09 -11.64
C ASP A 72 21.51 -4.74 -11.60
N LEU A 73 21.96 -3.98 -10.59
CA LEU A 73 23.38 -3.63 -10.41
C LEU A 73 24.29 -4.81 -10.04
N THR A 74 23.71 -5.93 -9.60
CA THR A 74 24.45 -7.12 -9.15
C THR A 74 24.43 -8.24 -10.21
N SER A 75 23.79 -8.02 -11.36
CA SER A 75 23.82 -8.96 -12.49
C SER A 75 25.04 -8.69 -13.40
N PRO A 76 25.85 -9.71 -13.74
CA PRO A 76 27.10 -9.57 -14.53
C PRO A 76 26.88 -9.27 -16.01
#